data_AF-A0A2G5K9E8-F1
#
_entry.id   AF-A0A2G5K9E8-F1
#
_cell.length_a   1.000
_cell.length_b   1.000
_cell.length_c   1.000
_cell.angle_alpha   90.00
_cell.angle_beta   90.00
_cell.angle_gamma   90.00
#
_symmetry.space_group_name_H-M   'P 1'
#
loop_
_entity.id
_entity.type
_entity.pdbx_description
1 polymer ?
#
loop_
_entity_poly.entity_id
_entity_poly.type
_entity_poly.pdbx_seq_one_letter_code
_entity_poly.pdbx_strand_id
1 'polypeptide(L)' 'MTKTPIYKFRLGLITATIWENDNFYSVDMTRSYKNSEGQWQNTTSYSHADLLNLAKCAERAENWIARKSNVS' A
#
# COMPACT_ATOMS: atom_id res chain seq x y z
N MET A 1 -7.96 -13.87 14.79
CA MET A 1 -8.31 -12.44 14.74
C MET A 1 -7.89 -11.90 13.40
N THR A 2 -8.82 -11.36 12.61
CA THR A 2 -8.47 -10.68 11.36
C THR A 2 -7.75 -9.41 11.71
N LYS A 3 -6.43 -9.35 11.46
CA LYS A 3 -5.71 -8.08 11.44
C LYS A 3 -6.44 -7.18 10.44
N THR A 4 -6.84 -5.99 10.83
CA THR A 4 -7.38 -4.98 9.94
C THR A 4 -6.26 -4.02 9.57
N PRO A 5 -6.22 -3.54 8.32
CA PRO A 5 -5.21 -2.57 7.94
C PRO A 5 -5.46 -1.26 8.69
N ILE A 6 -4.42 -0.71 9.28
CA ILE A 6 -4.50 0.51 10.11
C ILE A 6 -4.53 1.79 9.26
N TYR A 7 -3.99 1.72 8.04
CA TYR A 7 -3.98 2.84 7.12
C TYR A 7 -3.78 2.40 5.67
N LYS A 8 -4.24 3.22 4.71
CA LYS A 8 -4.04 3.00 3.27
C LYS A 8 -3.71 4.30 2.55
N PHE A 9 -2.69 4.27 1.72
CA PHE A 9 -2.42 5.33 0.73
C PHE A 9 -2.75 4.81 -0.66
N ARG A 10 -3.36 5.65 -1.50
CA ARG A 10 -3.63 5.33 -2.90
C ARG A 10 -3.18 6.45 -3.82
N LEU A 11 -2.46 6.09 -4.87
CA LEU A 11 -2.14 6.94 -6.01
C LEU A 11 -2.46 6.21 -7.30
N GLY A 12 -3.44 6.73 -8.04
CA GLY A 12 -3.93 6.07 -9.25
C GLY A 12 -4.38 4.64 -8.96
N LEU A 13 -3.72 3.68 -9.60
CA LEU A 13 -3.97 2.26 -9.43
C LEU A 13 -3.17 1.61 -8.30
N ILE A 14 -2.19 2.31 -7.71
CA ILE A 14 -1.32 1.76 -6.68
C ILE A 14 -1.86 2.07 -5.29
N THR A 15 -1.93 1.06 -4.44
CA THR A 15 -2.32 1.17 -3.04
C THR A 15 -1.22 0.60 -2.15
N ALA A 16 -0.74 1.39 -1.18
CA ALA A 16 0.03 0.92 -0.04
C ALA A 16 -0.92 0.68 1.14
N THR A 17 -0.97 -0.54 1.65
CA THR A 17 -1.76 -0.91 2.82
C THR A 17 -0.85 -1.18 3.99
N ILE A 18 -1.00 -0.41 5.06
CA ILE A 18 -0.17 -0.54 6.27
C ILE A 18 -0.90 -1.45 7.25
N TRP A 19 -0.14 -2.36 7.86
CA TRP A 19 -0.59 -3.26 8.91
C TRP A 19 0.27 -3.08 10.16
N GLU A 20 -0.39 -3.11 11.31
CA GLU A 20 0.29 -3.17 12.61
C GLU A 20 0.43 -4.64 12.99
N ASN A 21 1.67 -5.03 13.29
CA ASN A 21 2.00 -6.30 13.92
C ASN A 21 2.55 -6.01 15.32
N ASP A 22 2.72 -7.05 16.13
CA ASP A 22 3.00 -6.94 17.56
C ASP A 22 4.15 -5.96 17.88
N ASN A 23 5.24 -5.99 17.10
CA ASN A 23 6.43 -5.15 17.34
C ASN A 23 6.92 -4.39 16.09
N PHE A 24 6.19 -4.43 14.98
CA PHE A 24 6.62 -3.80 13.73
C PHE A 24 5.45 -3.52 12.78
N TYR A 25 5.67 -2.65 11.81
CA TYR A 25 4.71 -2.39 10.73
C TYR A 25 5.10 -3.11 9.44
N SER A 26 4.12 -3.62 8.72
CA SER A 26 4.31 -4.15 7.35
C SER A 26 3.48 -3.36 6.35
N VAL A 27 3.93 -3.32 5.10
CA VAL A 27 3.25 -2.59 4.01
C VAL A 27 3.03 -3.52 2.83
N ASP A 28 1.76 -3.73 2.46
CA ASP A 28 1.39 -4.42 1.22
C ASP A 28 1.17 -3.42 0.10
N MET A 29 1.95 -3.57 -0.97
CA MET A 29 1.80 -2.80 -2.20
C MET A 29 0.97 -3.59 -3.20
N THR A 30 -0.08 -2.98 -3.73
CA THR A 30 -0.95 -3.60 -4.74
C THR A 30 -1.26 -2.64 -5.87
N ARG A 31 -1.42 -3.17 -7.09
CA ARG A 31 -1.96 -2.45 -8.23
C ARG A 31 -3.33 -2.99 -8.59
N SER A 32 -4.35 -2.13 -8.63
CA SER A 32 -5.67 -2.48 -9.13
C SER A 32 -5.71 -2.42 -10.66
N TYR A 33 -6.41 -3.35 -11.31
CA TYR A 33 -6.65 -3.34 -12.75
C TYR A 33 -8.04 -3.92 -13.04
N LYS A 34 -8.61 -3.64 -14.22
CA LYS A 34 -9.81 -4.34 -14.69
C LYS A 34 -9.41 -5.51 -15.58
N ASN A 35 -9.97 -6.69 -15.32
CA ASN A 35 -9.79 -7.85 -16.20
C ASN A 35 -10.66 -7.74 -17.47
N SER A 36 -10.59 -8.75 -18.33
CA SER A 36 -11.37 -8.82 -19.57
C SER A 36 -12.90 -8.80 -19.36
N GLU A 37 -13.37 -9.21 -18.18
CA GLU A 37 -14.78 -9.19 -17.79
C GLU A 37 -15.20 -7.84 -17.17
N GLY A 38 -14.28 -6.86 -17.12
CA GLY A 38 -14.52 -5.55 -16.53
C GLY A 38 -14.49 -5.52 -15.00
N GLN A 39 -14.17 -6.65 -14.35
CA GLN A 39 -14.08 -6.77 -12.90
C GLN A 39 -12.76 -6.22 -12.38
N TRP A 40 -12.81 -5.50 -11.26
CA TRP A 40 -11.61 -5.04 -10.58
C TRP A 40 -10.89 -6.19 -9.90
N GLN A 41 -9.59 -6.26 -10.15
CA GLN A 41 -8.66 -7.23 -9.59
C GLN A 41 -7.42 -6.52 -9.06
N ASN A 42 -6.65 -7.19 -8.22
CA ASN A 42 -5.37 -6.68 -7.71
C ASN A 42 -4.22 -7.57 -8.15
N THR A 43 -3.05 -6.98 -8.34
CA THR A 43 -1.80 -7.68 -8.65
C THR A 43 -0.62 -7.02 -7.95
N THR A 44 0.49 -7.74 -7.86
CA THR A 44 1.80 -7.25 -7.37
C THR A 44 2.82 -7.10 -8.50
N SER A 45 2.38 -7.22 -9.76
CA SER A 45 3.18 -6.89 -10.94
C SER A 45 2.96 -5.44 -11.33
N TYR A 46 4.05 -4.73 -11.63
CA TYR A 46 4.03 -3.29 -11.94
C TYR A 46 4.60 -3.04 -13.34
N SER A 47 3.96 -2.15 -14.08
CA SER A 47 4.49 -1.61 -15.35
C SER A 47 5.40 -0.42 -15.08
N HIS A 48 6.14 0.03 -16.08
CA HIS A 48 6.99 1.22 -15.95
C HIS A 48 6.19 2.47 -15.49
N ALA A 49 4.97 2.64 -15.99
CA ALA A 49 4.10 3.76 -15.64
C ALA A 49 3.62 3.73 -14.17
N ASP A 50 3.69 2.56 -13.52
CA ASP A 50 3.29 2.39 -12.12
C ASP A 50 4.41 2.81 -11.14
N LEU A 51 5.67 2.80 -11.57
CA LEU A 51 6.83 2.85 -10.67
C LEU A 51 6.91 4.15 -9.87
N LEU A 52 6.56 5.30 -10.47
CA LEU A 52 6.55 6.57 -9.75
C LEU A 52 5.47 6.59 -8.65
N ASN A 53 4.28 6.07 -8.96
CA ASN A 53 3.19 5.96 -7.99
C ASN A 53 3.53 4.95 -6.89
N LEU A 54 4.17 3.85 -7.24
CA LEU A 54 4.68 2.85 -6.29
C LEU A 54 5.68 3.48 -5.31
N ALA A 55 6.70 4.17 -5.82
CA ALA A 55 7.70 4.85 -5.01
C ALA A 55 7.06 5.88 -4.07
N LYS A 56 6.13 6.70 -4.60
CA LYS A 56 5.43 7.73 -3.80
C LYS A 56 4.46 7.15 -2.78
N CYS A 57 3.86 6.00 -3.04
CA CYS A 57 3.05 5.31 -2.04
C CYS A 57 3.93 4.70 -0.94
N ALA A 58 5.09 4.13 -1.29
CA ALA A 58 6.06 3.61 -0.31
C ALA A 58 6.62 4.74 0.58
N GLU A 59 7.02 5.87 -0.01
CA GLU A 59 7.49 7.06 0.72
C GLU A 59 6.44 7.58 1.70
N ARG A 60 5.15 7.63 1.31
CA ARG A 60 4.07 8.05 2.23
C ARG A 60 3.84 7.05 3.36
N ALA A 61 3.94 5.76 3.07
CA ALA A 61 3.79 4.72 4.08
C ALA A 61 4.92 4.80 5.12
N GLU A 62 6.17 4.94 4.67
CA GLU A 62 7.33 5.15 5.53
C GLU A 62 7.13 6.39 6.42
N ASN A 63 6.80 7.54 5.84
CA ASN A 63 6.58 8.78 6.60
C ASN A 63 5.48 8.63 7.66
N TRP A 64 4.41 7.89 7.35
CA TRP A 64 3.33 7.63 8.30
C TRP A 64 3.81 6.74 9.45
N ILE A 65 4.55 5.68 9.15
CA ILE A 65 5.13 4.77 10.14
C ILE A 65 6.11 5.51 11.05
N ALA A 66 7.03 6.28 10.48
CA ALA A 66 8.03 7.04 11.23
C ALA A 66 7.36 8.03 12.20
N ARG A 67 6.29 8.71 11.77
CA ARG A 67 5.51 9.59 12.66
C ARG A 67 4.81 8.83 13.77
N LYS A 68 4.29 7.63 13.51
CA LYS A 68 3.67 6.79 14.54
C LYS A 68 4.67 6.26 15.55
N SER A 69 5.86 5.86 15.10
CA SER A 69 6.93 5.37 15.97
C SER A 69 7.60 6.48 16.80
N ASN A 70 7.65 7.71 16.29
CA ASN A 70 8.26 8.85 16.98
C ASN A 70 7.32 9.55 17.97
N VAL A 71 6.05 9.15 18.07
CA VAL A 71 5.16 9.64 19.13
C VAL A 71 5.34 8.71 20.33
N SER A 72 6.30 9.07 21.19
CA SER A 72 6.44 8.56 22.57
C SER A 72 5.58 9.37 23.53
#